data_AF-A0AAW2H655-F1
#
_entry.id   AF-A0AAW2H655-F1
#
_cell.length_a   1.000
_cell.length_b   1.000
_cell.length_c   1.000
_cell.angle_alpha   90.00
_cell.angle_beta   90.00
_cell.angle_gamma   90.00
#
_symmetry.space_group_name_H-M   'P 1'
#
loop_
_entity.id
_entity.type
_entity.pdbx_description
1 polymer ?
#
loop_
_entity_poly.entity_id
_entity_poly.type
_entity_poly.pdbx_seq_one_letter_code
_entity_poly.pdbx_strand_id
1 'polypeptide(L)'
;MVEGVVLVVDAKEGPMPQTRFVTAKALELGLKPIVVINKMDREDKRPSEVINEIFDLFINLDATEEQADFPILYASGVKGWATLEENEVGENIFPLIEAIIKYVPDPKVNAESNFSFLVSLIESDPYVGRILTGKIASGKVKVGDSLKALNIGNELLENAKVTKLMTFKGLQKEEVKEAQSGDIIVLAGFSKATVSDTICSVEVNQSLPSKPIDPPVLAMTFSVNDSPLAGKDGKKLTSRVIRDRLFKEQEGNVSIRIEETENADTFLVKGRGELQLAILIETLRREGFELSIGRPKVIIKEENGKKEEPTELVVVEVDEAFSGTVIEAMQKRKGRLEDMVSRKDNKQKISFIVPTRGLIGYYGKFLTDTKGTGTMARSFYGYEEWKGDLENRYQGVLISMANGAAVAYALFNLEDRGTLFIEPGDAVYTGMIIGEHSKDNDLEVNPLKRKFLMDINKVKIGENAPNEFNVIIEIPCCSLPIKYEIDKDSSSLVVDRIVATPMFYPCNYGFVPQTLGKDGDPLDALVVTEVPLMPGSVIKTRPIGVVVMEDEKGWDEKILCVPVKKVTCLYDNIKSYKDLPELKIKQIIHFFEKYKDLEEGKWVKVSGFEDKEKAIEIITEAIKNYKS
;
A
#
# COMPACT_ATOMS: atom_id res chain seq x y z
N MET A 1 -34.70 17.86 -8.47
CA MET A 1 -35.61 17.29 -7.44
C MET A 1 -35.98 18.28 -6.36
N VAL A 2 -35.09 19.20 -5.97
CA VAL A 2 -35.31 20.11 -4.83
C VAL A 2 -35.45 21.56 -5.26
N GLU A 3 -36.02 22.38 -4.37
CA GLU A 3 -36.31 23.80 -4.53
C GLU A 3 -35.40 24.71 -3.67
N GLY A 4 -34.69 24.13 -2.73
CA GLY A 4 -33.74 24.81 -1.84
C GLY A 4 -32.65 23.85 -1.37
N VAL A 5 -31.64 24.39 -0.70
CA VAL A 5 -30.51 23.61 -0.19
C VAL A 5 -30.19 23.99 1.25
N VAL A 6 -29.90 23.01 2.09
CA VAL A 6 -29.39 23.24 3.45
C VAL A 6 -27.89 23.00 3.44
N LEU A 7 -27.12 24.07 3.58
CA LEU A 7 -25.66 24.06 3.62
C LEU A 7 -25.22 23.88 5.07
N VAL A 8 -24.85 22.65 5.44
CA VAL A 8 -24.32 22.34 6.78
C VAL A 8 -22.82 22.54 6.81
N VAL A 9 -22.34 23.42 7.68
CA VAL A 9 -20.92 23.79 7.82
C VAL A 9 -20.47 23.55 9.26
N ASP A 10 -19.25 23.06 9.45
CA ASP A 10 -18.68 22.83 10.78
C ASP A 10 -18.28 24.18 11.42
N ALA A 11 -18.69 24.41 12.66
CA ALA A 11 -18.42 25.65 13.41
C ALA A 11 -16.92 25.89 13.69
N LYS A 12 -16.07 24.87 13.57
CA LYS A 12 -14.62 25.00 13.66
C LYS A 12 -13.97 24.97 12.29
N GLU A 13 -14.31 24.00 11.45
CA GLU A 13 -13.52 23.77 10.24
C GLU A 13 -13.88 24.71 9.11
N GLY A 14 -15.12 25.22 9.07
CA GLY A 14 -15.59 26.09 7.98
C GLY A 14 -15.96 25.32 6.70
N PRO A 15 -16.18 26.04 5.58
CA PRO A 15 -16.57 25.42 4.32
C PRO A 15 -15.41 24.66 3.67
N MET A 16 -15.57 23.35 3.49
CA MET A 16 -14.58 22.48 2.86
C MET A 16 -14.58 22.58 1.32
N PRO A 17 -13.47 22.24 0.64
CA PRO A 17 -13.37 22.22 -0.82
C PRO A 17 -14.47 21.42 -1.53
N GLN A 18 -14.85 20.27 -0.99
CA GLN A 18 -15.91 19.42 -1.55
C GLN A 18 -17.27 20.14 -1.49
N THR A 19 -17.52 20.83 -0.38
CA THR A 19 -18.72 21.63 -0.16
C THR A 19 -18.81 22.76 -1.18
N ARG A 20 -17.70 23.45 -1.47
CA ARG A 20 -17.63 24.53 -2.48
C ARG A 20 -18.16 24.11 -3.84
N PHE A 21 -17.80 22.92 -4.32
CA PHE A 21 -18.25 22.44 -5.64
C PHE A 21 -19.76 22.19 -5.68
N VAL A 22 -20.31 21.53 -4.65
CA VAL A 22 -21.75 21.24 -4.57
C VAL A 22 -22.56 22.54 -4.42
N THR A 23 -22.08 23.47 -3.58
CA THR A 23 -22.69 24.79 -3.41
C THR A 23 -22.68 25.57 -4.73
N ALA A 24 -21.58 25.57 -5.47
CA ALA A 24 -21.51 26.22 -6.78
C ALA A 24 -22.61 25.71 -7.73
N LYS A 25 -22.82 24.39 -7.78
CA LYS A 25 -23.87 23.79 -8.62
C LYS A 25 -25.28 24.12 -8.15
N ALA A 26 -25.50 24.22 -6.85
CA ALA A 26 -26.80 24.64 -6.31
C ALA A 26 -27.11 26.11 -6.66
N LEU A 27 -26.10 26.98 -6.55
CA LEU A 27 -26.22 28.40 -6.89
C LEU A 27 -26.43 28.61 -8.41
N GLU A 28 -25.70 27.88 -9.27
CA GLU A 28 -25.91 27.86 -10.73
C GLU A 28 -27.35 27.47 -11.12
N LEU A 29 -28.01 26.64 -10.31
CA LEU A 29 -29.41 26.23 -10.51
C LEU A 29 -30.42 27.24 -9.95
N GLY A 30 -29.96 28.35 -9.37
CA GLY A 30 -30.82 29.36 -8.77
C GLY A 30 -31.44 28.95 -7.44
N LEU A 31 -30.93 27.89 -6.78
CA LEU A 31 -31.49 27.41 -5.52
C LEU A 31 -31.18 28.39 -4.38
N LYS A 32 -32.14 28.53 -3.44
CA LYS A 32 -31.97 29.35 -2.24
C LYS A 32 -31.32 28.52 -1.12
N PRO A 33 -30.16 28.95 -0.59
CA PRO A 33 -29.48 28.24 0.47
C PRO A 33 -29.98 28.66 1.86
N ILE A 34 -29.95 27.71 2.79
CA ILE A 34 -30.10 27.89 4.24
C ILE A 34 -28.79 27.43 4.86
N VAL A 35 -28.12 28.28 5.63
CA VAL A 35 -26.82 27.97 6.22
C VAL A 35 -27.02 27.46 7.65
N VAL A 36 -26.46 26.29 7.95
CA VAL A 36 -26.49 25.69 9.29
C VAL A 36 -25.06 25.47 9.77
N ILE A 37 -24.66 26.23 10.78
CA ILE A 37 -23.39 26.10 11.48
C ILE A 37 -23.55 25.05 12.56
N ASN A 38 -23.03 23.86 12.29
CA ASN A 38 -23.18 22.67 13.12
C ASN A 38 -21.97 22.45 14.05
N LYS A 39 -22.15 21.63 15.09
CA LYS A 39 -21.19 21.36 16.17
C LYS A 39 -20.91 22.55 17.10
N MET A 40 -21.93 23.36 17.36
CA MET A 40 -21.86 24.48 18.31
C MET A 40 -21.67 24.06 19.79
N ASP A 41 -21.70 22.77 20.06
CA ASP A 41 -21.37 22.14 21.35
C ASP A 41 -19.86 22.04 21.64
N ARG A 42 -19.01 22.27 20.64
CA ARG A 42 -17.54 22.25 20.79
C ARG A 42 -17.02 23.49 21.50
N GLU A 43 -15.95 23.32 22.29
CA GLU A 43 -15.25 24.43 22.95
C GLU A 43 -14.37 25.23 21.97
N ASP A 44 -13.84 24.57 20.94
CA ASP A 44 -12.93 25.14 19.93
C ASP A 44 -13.66 25.71 18.70
N LYS A 45 -14.90 26.16 18.87
CA LYS A 45 -15.74 26.73 17.80
C LYS A 45 -15.34 28.17 17.45
N ARG A 46 -15.49 28.53 16.18
CA ARG A 46 -15.24 29.88 15.62
C ARG A 46 -16.36 30.32 14.66
N PRO A 47 -17.63 30.30 15.10
CA PRO A 47 -18.81 30.59 14.27
C PRO A 47 -18.71 31.89 13.47
N SER A 48 -18.32 33.00 14.10
CA SER A 48 -18.26 34.30 13.43
C SER A 48 -17.23 34.34 12.28
N GLU A 49 -16.10 33.66 12.43
CA GLU A 49 -15.10 33.53 11.35
C GLU A 49 -15.62 32.65 10.21
N VAL A 50 -16.26 31.52 10.55
CA VAL A 50 -16.85 30.59 9.57
C VAL A 50 -17.94 31.28 8.74
N ILE A 51 -18.72 32.18 9.33
CA ILE A 51 -19.71 32.97 8.61
C ILE A 51 -19.06 33.85 7.55
N ASN A 52 -17.98 34.55 7.90
CA ASN A 52 -17.24 35.37 6.94
C ASN A 52 -16.67 34.51 5.79
N GLU A 53 -16.12 33.33 6.11
CA GLU A 53 -15.65 32.38 5.09
C GLU A 53 -16.78 31.91 4.16
N ILE A 54 -18.01 31.75 4.66
CA ILE A 54 -19.18 31.38 3.85
C ILE A 54 -19.62 32.54 2.96
N PHE A 55 -19.63 33.78 3.48
CA PHE A 55 -19.92 34.96 2.64
C PHE A 55 -18.88 35.11 1.53
N ASP A 56 -17.60 35.01 1.85
CA ASP A 56 -16.51 35.04 0.86
C ASP A 56 -16.65 33.90 -0.15
N LEU A 57 -17.04 32.71 0.29
CA LEU A 57 -17.33 31.58 -0.59
C LEU A 57 -18.44 31.94 -1.60
N PHE A 58 -19.55 32.51 -1.14
CA PHE A 58 -20.69 32.84 -1.99
C PHE A 58 -20.36 33.95 -2.99
N ILE A 59 -19.65 34.99 -2.55
CA ILE A 59 -19.15 36.05 -3.43
C ILE A 59 -18.23 35.46 -4.51
N ASN A 60 -17.31 34.56 -4.13
CA ASN A 60 -16.40 33.90 -5.06
C ASN A 60 -17.09 32.91 -6.02
N LEU A 61 -18.35 32.57 -5.78
CA LEU A 61 -19.18 31.68 -6.59
C LEU A 61 -20.24 32.45 -7.39
N ASP A 62 -20.15 33.78 -7.44
CA ASP A 62 -21.04 34.66 -8.20
C ASP A 62 -22.53 34.49 -7.80
N ALA A 63 -22.80 34.29 -6.50
CA ALA A 63 -24.15 34.22 -5.96
C ALA A 63 -24.93 35.53 -6.23
N THR A 64 -26.22 35.42 -6.58
CA THR A 64 -27.09 36.60 -6.74
C THR A 64 -27.41 37.26 -5.39
N GLU A 65 -27.88 38.51 -5.39
CA GLU A 65 -28.28 39.21 -4.15
C GLU A 65 -29.33 38.40 -3.36
N GLU A 66 -30.32 37.81 -4.04
CA GLU A 66 -31.32 36.95 -3.39
C GLU A 66 -30.73 35.66 -2.79
N GLN A 67 -29.60 35.18 -3.32
CA GLN A 67 -28.90 34.01 -2.80
C GLN A 67 -27.92 34.36 -1.70
N ALA A 68 -27.47 35.62 -1.63
CA ALA A 68 -26.60 36.15 -0.60
C ALA A 68 -27.36 36.52 0.70
N ASP A 69 -28.68 36.74 0.61
CA ASP A 69 -29.58 36.92 1.76
C ASP A 69 -30.12 35.57 2.26
N PHE A 70 -29.24 34.77 2.86
CA PHE A 70 -29.58 33.45 3.39
C PHE A 70 -29.77 33.47 4.91
N PRO A 71 -30.72 32.70 5.46
CA PRO A 71 -30.83 32.52 6.90
C PRO A 71 -29.63 31.71 7.42
N ILE A 72 -29.11 32.14 8.58
CA ILE A 72 -28.05 31.46 9.32
C ILE A 72 -28.66 30.85 10.57
N LEU A 73 -28.42 29.55 10.78
CA LEU A 73 -28.79 28.83 11.99
C LEU A 73 -27.54 28.25 12.65
N TYR A 74 -27.55 28.23 13.98
CA TYR A 74 -26.54 27.60 14.81
C TYR A 74 -27.12 26.33 15.39
N ALA A 75 -26.42 25.20 15.25
CA ALA A 75 -26.95 23.90 15.63
C ALA A 75 -25.90 22.99 16.29
N SER A 76 -26.41 22.05 17.10
CA SER A 76 -25.67 20.88 17.54
C SER A 76 -26.46 19.63 17.18
N GLY A 77 -26.01 18.92 16.15
CA GLY A 77 -26.61 17.64 15.76
C GLY A 77 -26.50 16.57 16.85
N VAL A 78 -25.47 16.63 17.70
CA VAL A 78 -25.27 15.68 18.81
C VAL A 78 -26.24 15.96 19.97
N LYS A 79 -26.41 17.23 20.34
CA LYS A 79 -27.33 17.63 21.42
C LYS A 79 -28.77 17.85 20.94
N GLY A 80 -29.02 17.82 19.63
CA GLY A 80 -30.36 17.80 19.04
C GLY A 80 -31.07 19.15 18.98
N TRP A 81 -30.34 20.27 18.88
CA TRP A 81 -30.93 21.62 18.85
C TRP A 81 -30.43 22.49 17.71
N ALA A 82 -31.25 23.48 17.33
CA ALA A 82 -30.90 24.61 16.47
C ALA A 82 -31.47 25.93 17.03
N THR A 83 -30.84 27.05 16.72
CA THR A 83 -31.32 28.41 17.02
C THR A 83 -30.87 29.40 15.94
N LEU A 84 -31.48 30.59 15.91
CA LEU A 84 -31.06 31.71 15.06
C LEU A 84 -29.97 32.57 15.74
N GLU A 85 -29.83 32.47 17.06
CA GLU A 85 -28.92 33.30 17.85
C GLU A 85 -27.61 32.56 18.20
N GLU A 86 -26.46 33.16 17.88
CA GLU A 86 -25.14 32.51 18.00
C GLU A 86 -24.79 32.01 19.41
N ASN A 87 -25.22 32.78 20.42
CA ASN A 87 -24.87 32.56 21.83
C ASN A 87 -25.95 31.83 22.62
N GLU A 88 -27.03 31.40 21.97
CA GLU A 88 -28.12 30.68 22.63
C GLU A 88 -28.04 29.19 22.34
N VAL A 89 -28.41 28.40 23.33
CA VAL A 89 -28.60 26.96 23.16
C VAL A 89 -30.07 26.73 22.93
N GLY A 90 -30.43 26.26 21.73
CA GLY A 90 -31.80 25.89 21.42
C GLY A 90 -32.28 24.69 22.25
N GLU A 91 -33.59 24.53 22.36
CA GLU A 91 -34.19 23.38 23.04
C GLU A 91 -34.37 22.16 22.12
N ASN A 92 -34.53 22.40 20.82
CA ASN A 92 -34.88 21.39 19.82
C ASN A 92 -34.52 21.87 18.39
N ILE A 93 -34.80 21.03 17.38
CA ILE A 93 -34.47 21.31 15.98
C ILE A 93 -35.55 22.10 15.22
N PHE A 94 -36.67 22.46 15.87
CA PHE A 94 -37.80 23.11 15.17
C PHE A 94 -37.41 24.42 14.45
N PRO A 95 -36.48 25.26 14.95
CA PRO A 95 -36.07 26.45 14.21
C PRO A 95 -35.53 26.17 12.80
N LEU A 96 -34.86 25.02 12.60
CA LEU A 96 -34.42 24.59 11.26
C LEU A 96 -35.59 24.21 10.37
N ILE A 97 -36.58 23.49 10.91
CA ILE A 97 -37.78 23.09 10.17
C ILE A 97 -38.59 24.34 9.78
N GLU A 98 -38.74 25.28 10.69
CA GLU A 98 -39.41 26.56 10.44
C GLU A 98 -38.68 27.40 9.38
N ALA A 99 -37.35 27.45 9.44
CA ALA A 99 -36.55 28.11 8.41
C ALA A 99 -36.74 27.46 7.02
N ILE A 100 -36.78 26.13 6.95
CA ILE A 100 -37.05 25.42 5.69
C ILE A 100 -38.44 25.81 5.15
N ILE A 101 -39.47 25.78 5.99
CA ILE A 101 -40.85 26.16 5.59
C ILE A 101 -40.92 27.63 5.12
N LYS A 102 -40.15 28.52 5.76
CA LYS A 102 -40.20 29.96 5.46
C LYS A 102 -39.43 30.35 4.20
N TYR A 103 -38.24 29.78 3.99
CA TYR A 103 -37.30 30.26 2.97
C TYR A 103 -37.22 29.36 1.72
N VAL A 104 -37.59 28.08 1.81
CA VAL A 104 -37.64 27.21 0.63
C VAL A 104 -38.96 27.45 -0.10
N PRO A 105 -38.94 27.82 -1.40
CA PRO A 105 -40.17 28.07 -2.13
C PRO A 105 -40.96 26.77 -2.37
N ASP A 106 -42.28 26.89 -2.39
CA ASP A 106 -43.15 25.77 -2.74
C ASP A 106 -42.84 25.24 -4.15
N PRO A 107 -42.86 23.91 -4.38
CA PRO A 107 -42.71 23.35 -5.70
C PRO A 107 -43.86 23.84 -6.59
N LYS A 108 -43.55 24.19 -7.84
CA LYS A 108 -44.58 24.53 -8.83
C LYS A 108 -45.38 23.29 -9.17
N VAL A 109 -46.59 23.18 -8.63
CA VAL A 109 -47.47 22.03 -8.79
C VAL A 109 -48.61 22.32 -9.76
N ASN A 110 -48.78 21.44 -10.75
CA ASN A 110 -49.91 21.45 -11.66
C ASN A 110 -50.54 20.05 -11.75
N ALA A 111 -51.41 19.78 -10.79
CA ALA A 111 -52.04 18.48 -10.61
C ALA A 111 -53.09 18.12 -11.68
N GLU A 112 -53.63 19.11 -12.41
CA GLU A 112 -54.67 18.94 -13.44
C GLU A 112 -54.08 18.66 -14.84
N SER A 113 -52.77 18.82 -15.00
CA SER A 113 -52.09 18.56 -16.27
C SER A 113 -51.72 17.08 -16.44
N ASN A 114 -51.29 16.71 -17.65
CA ASN A 114 -50.84 15.35 -17.92
C ASN A 114 -49.65 14.96 -17.04
N PHE A 115 -49.58 13.69 -16.66
CA PHE A 115 -48.53 13.19 -15.77
C PHE A 115 -47.16 13.31 -16.43
N SER A 116 -46.20 13.89 -15.71
CA SER A 116 -44.79 13.85 -16.08
C SER A 116 -43.90 13.70 -14.83
N PHE A 117 -42.92 12.82 -14.95
CA PHE A 117 -42.04 12.39 -13.88
C PHE A 117 -40.62 12.24 -14.44
N LEU A 118 -39.66 12.92 -13.82
CA LEU A 118 -38.26 12.80 -14.21
C LEU A 118 -37.57 11.76 -13.33
N VAL A 119 -37.08 10.68 -13.94
CA VAL A 119 -36.30 9.65 -13.25
C VAL A 119 -34.99 10.26 -12.79
N SER A 120 -34.78 10.27 -11.48
CA SER A 120 -33.59 10.89 -10.86
C SER A 120 -32.64 9.86 -10.26
N LEU A 121 -33.16 8.75 -9.74
CA LEU A 121 -32.39 7.64 -9.18
C LEU A 121 -32.99 6.30 -9.61
N ILE A 122 -32.16 5.26 -9.61
CA ILE A 122 -32.56 3.90 -9.92
C ILE A 122 -31.99 2.99 -8.85
N GLU A 123 -32.81 2.07 -8.40
CA GLU A 123 -32.40 1.03 -7.47
C GLU A 123 -33.00 -0.31 -7.92
N SER A 124 -32.41 -1.41 -7.45
CA SER A 124 -32.94 -2.76 -7.65
C SER A 124 -33.50 -3.26 -6.32
N ASP A 125 -34.79 -3.58 -6.29
CA ASP A 125 -35.50 -4.17 -5.16
C ASP A 125 -35.62 -5.69 -5.35
N PRO A 126 -35.30 -6.52 -4.33
CA PRO A 126 -35.33 -7.98 -4.45
C PRO A 126 -36.69 -8.60 -4.82
N TYR A 127 -37.81 -7.91 -4.53
CA TYR A 127 -39.15 -8.45 -4.73
C TYR A 127 -39.86 -7.81 -5.92
N VAL A 128 -39.64 -6.51 -6.10
CA VAL A 128 -40.34 -5.71 -7.12
C VAL A 128 -39.49 -5.55 -8.39
N GLY A 129 -38.18 -5.78 -8.30
CA GLY A 129 -37.22 -5.55 -9.37
C GLY A 129 -36.81 -4.09 -9.44
N ARG A 130 -36.66 -3.58 -10.67
CA ARG A 130 -36.20 -2.20 -10.89
C ARG A 130 -37.21 -1.18 -10.36
N ILE A 131 -36.73 -0.26 -9.54
CA ILE A 131 -37.51 0.85 -9.00
C ILE A 131 -36.86 2.18 -9.37
N LEU A 132 -37.70 3.17 -9.70
CA LEU A 132 -37.30 4.47 -10.21
C LEU A 132 -37.75 5.54 -9.23
N THR A 133 -36.83 6.37 -8.76
CA THR A 133 -37.13 7.45 -7.82
C THR A 133 -37.01 8.79 -8.52
N GLY A 134 -37.93 9.70 -8.25
CA GLY A 134 -37.93 11.03 -8.84
C GLY A 134 -39.03 11.91 -8.26
N LYS A 135 -39.06 13.16 -8.72
CA LYS A 135 -40.14 14.08 -8.38
C LYS A 135 -41.15 14.12 -9.52
N ILE A 136 -42.44 14.05 -9.18
CA ILE A 136 -43.51 14.29 -10.14
C ILE A 136 -43.51 15.78 -10.49
N ALA A 137 -43.24 16.10 -11.76
CA ALA A 137 -43.23 17.48 -12.23
C ALA A 137 -44.65 17.99 -12.48
N SER A 138 -45.54 17.13 -13.00
CA SER A 138 -46.92 17.51 -13.33
C SER A 138 -47.87 16.33 -13.27
N GLY A 139 -49.16 16.61 -13.05
CA GLY A 139 -50.24 15.62 -13.03
C GLY A 139 -50.29 14.71 -11.79
N LYS A 140 -50.99 13.58 -11.93
CA LYS A 140 -51.17 12.55 -10.90
C LYS A 140 -50.91 11.17 -11.49
N VAL A 141 -50.49 10.23 -10.65
CA VAL A 141 -50.28 8.83 -11.02
C VAL A 141 -50.93 7.91 -10.00
N LYS A 142 -51.52 6.83 -10.48
CA LYS A 142 -52.09 5.75 -9.67
C LYS A 142 -51.46 4.41 -10.01
N VAL A 143 -51.49 3.51 -9.04
CA VAL A 143 -51.12 2.11 -9.28
C VAL A 143 -52.05 1.54 -10.35
N GLY A 144 -51.45 1.00 -11.40
CA GLY A 144 -52.14 0.45 -12.55
C GLY A 144 -52.30 1.39 -13.74
N ASP A 145 -51.81 2.63 -13.68
CA ASP A 145 -51.82 3.52 -14.83
C ASP A 145 -50.87 3.02 -15.93
N SER A 146 -51.29 3.16 -17.19
CA SER A 146 -50.46 2.88 -18.37
C SER A 146 -49.74 4.15 -18.80
N LEU A 147 -48.41 4.13 -18.72
CA LEU A 147 -47.53 5.27 -18.96
C LEU A 147 -46.47 4.90 -20.00
N LYS A 148 -45.76 5.90 -20.50
CA LYS A 148 -44.63 5.72 -21.42
C LYS A 148 -43.36 6.37 -20.89
N ALA A 149 -42.21 5.83 -21.28
CA ALA A 149 -40.91 6.41 -21.00
C ALA A 149 -40.33 7.02 -22.28
N LEU A 150 -39.90 8.29 -22.19
CA LEU A 150 -39.22 9.03 -23.24
C LEU A 150 -37.78 9.33 -22.83
N ASN A 151 -36.84 9.19 -23.77
CA ASN A 151 -35.48 9.69 -23.57
C ASN A 151 -35.40 11.22 -23.74
N ILE A 152 -34.23 11.79 -23.48
CA ILE A 152 -33.92 13.24 -23.66
C ILE A 152 -34.19 13.71 -25.10
N GLY A 153 -34.04 12.83 -26.09
CA GLY A 153 -34.32 13.08 -27.50
C GLY A 153 -35.81 12.97 -27.90
N ASN A 154 -36.72 12.75 -26.94
CA ASN A 154 -38.15 12.47 -27.15
C ASN A 154 -38.47 11.15 -27.85
N GLU A 155 -37.51 10.21 -27.91
CA GLU A 155 -37.75 8.88 -28.45
C GLU A 155 -38.44 7.99 -27.41
N LEU A 156 -39.40 7.19 -27.88
CA LEU A 156 -40.12 6.23 -27.05
C LEU A 156 -39.22 5.04 -26.70
N LEU A 157 -38.96 4.86 -25.40
CA LEU A 157 -38.16 3.74 -24.89
C LEU A 157 -39.01 2.50 -24.62
N GLU A 158 -40.11 2.68 -23.87
CA GLU A 158 -41.07 1.62 -23.54
C GLU A 158 -42.43 2.20 -23.13
N ASN A 159 -43.46 1.37 -23.25
CA ASN A 159 -44.74 1.57 -22.60
C ASN A 159 -44.86 0.55 -21.47
N ALA A 160 -45.24 0.98 -20.28
CA ALA A 160 -45.33 0.13 -19.12
C ALA A 160 -46.48 0.54 -18.20
N LYS A 161 -46.90 -0.40 -17.35
CA LYS A 161 -47.95 -0.17 -16.35
C LYS A 161 -47.30 -0.01 -14.98
N VAL A 162 -47.78 0.95 -14.20
CA VAL A 162 -47.31 1.14 -12.82
C VAL A 162 -47.74 -0.06 -11.98
N THR A 163 -46.78 -0.89 -11.55
CA THR A 163 -47.06 -2.07 -10.73
C THR A 163 -47.08 -1.72 -9.24
N LYS A 164 -46.26 -0.76 -8.84
CA LYS A 164 -46.12 -0.34 -7.44
C LYS A 164 -45.74 1.13 -7.38
N LEU A 165 -46.27 1.80 -6.36
CA LEU A 165 -46.02 3.21 -6.08
C LEU A 165 -45.75 3.37 -4.58
N MET A 166 -44.66 4.05 -4.24
CA MET A 166 -44.25 4.26 -2.85
C MET A 166 -43.83 5.73 -2.64
N THR A 167 -44.00 6.22 -1.43
CA THR A 167 -43.46 7.50 -0.95
C THR A 167 -42.49 7.26 0.20
N PHE A 168 -41.82 8.30 0.68
CA PHE A 168 -40.89 8.23 1.80
C PHE A 168 -41.56 8.69 3.11
N LYS A 169 -41.44 7.89 4.16
CA LYS A 169 -41.82 8.25 5.53
C LYS A 169 -40.64 8.00 6.46
N GLY A 170 -40.00 9.09 6.88
CA GLY A 170 -38.70 9.01 7.52
C GLY A 170 -37.68 8.37 6.58
N LEU A 171 -37.04 7.28 7.02
CA LEU A 171 -36.07 6.53 6.22
C LEU A 171 -36.67 5.34 5.46
N GLN A 172 -37.97 5.07 5.64
CA GLN A 172 -38.64 3.91 5.05
C GLN A 172 -39.49 4.32 3.85
N LYS A 173 -39.67 3.38 2.92
CA LYS A 173 -40.60 3.51 1.80
C LYS A 173 -41.95 2.96 2.23
N GLU A 174 -43.01 3.72 2.02
CA GLU A 174 -44.39 3.33 2.32
C GLU A 174 -45.20 3.26 1.02
N GLU A 175 -45.97 2.19 0.82
CA GLU A 175 -46.80 2.01 -0.37
C GLU A 175 -47.99 2.97 -0.37
N VAL A 176 -48.24 3.61 -1.51
CA VAL A 176 -49.36 4.54 -1.71
C VAL A 176 -50.14 4.18 -2.98
N LYS A 177 -51.44 4.48 -3.00
CA LYS A 177 -52.31 4.18 -4.16
C LYS A 177 -52.23 5.24 -5.25
N GLU A 178 -51.98 6.48 -4.85
CA GLU A 178 -51.89 7.64 -5.72
C GLU A 178 -50.86 8.64 -5.19
N ALA A 179 -50.28 9.42 -6.11
CA ALA A 179 -49.37 10.51 -5.81
C ALA A 179 -49.56 11.64 -6.83
N GLN A 180 -49.14 12.85 -6.47
CA GLN A 180 -49.39 14.06 -7.26
C GLN A 180 -48.12 14.88 -7.51
N SER A 181 -48.20 15.84 -8.43
CA SER A 181 -47.12 16.80 -8.69
C SER A 181 -46.56 17.37 -7.39
N GLY A 182 -45.23 17.45 -7.29
CA GLY A 182 -44.52 17.87 -6.08
C GLY A 182 -44.00 16.70 -5.24
N ASP A 183 -44.66 15.54 -5.27
CA ASP A 183 -44.24 14.39 -4.47
C ASP A 183 -42.97 13.76 -5.03
N ILE A 184 -42.07 13.35 -4.13
CA ILE A 184 -40.95 12.47 -4.42
C ILE A 184 -41.42 11.04 -4.23
N ILE A 185 -41.52 10.29 -5.32
CA ILE A 185 -42.06 8.94 -5.33
C ILE A 185 -41.03 7.93 -5.81
N VAL A 186 -41.30 6.67 -5.49
CA VAL A 186 -40.64 5.50 -6.04
C VAL A 186 -41.67 4.71 -6.83
N LEU A 187 -41.38 4.46 -8.11
CA LEU A 187 -42.27 3.80 -9.05
C LEU A 187 -41.64 2.51 -9.57
N ALA A 188 -42.46 1.48 -9.76
CA ALA A 188 -42.05 0.21 -10.36
C ALA A 188 -42.89 -0.14 -11.60
N GLY A 189 -42.34 -0.99 -12.47
CA GLY A 189 -43.01 -1.50 -13.68
C GLY A 189 -42.27 -1.23 -14.98
N PHE A 190 -41.21 -0.41 -14.94
CA PHE A 190 -40.39 -0.04 -16.09
C PHE A 190 -39.08 -0.83 -16.12
N SER A 191 -38.72 -1.33 -17.30
CA SER A 191 -37.56 -2.20 -17.49
C SER A 191 -36.39 -1.51 -18.18
N LYS A 192 -36.67 -0.54 -19.05
CA LYS A 192 -35.69 0.17 -19.88
C LYS A 192 -35.38 1.58 -19.35
N ALA A 193 -36.38 2.32 -18.88
CA ALA A 193 -36.24 3.71 -18.45
C ALA A 193 -35.09 3.91 -17.44
N THR A 194 -34.25 4.92 -17.67
CA THR A 194 -33.04 5.23 -16.92
C THR A 194 -33.03 6.64 -16.31
N VAL A 195 -31.98 7.01 -15.57
CA VAL A 195 -31.83 8.35 -15.00
C VAL A 195 -31.83 9.37 -16.13
N SER A 196 -32.46 10.52 -15.91
CA SER A 196 -32.66 11.58 -16.91
C SER A 196 -33.76 11.29 -17.95
N ASP A 197 -34.37 10.10 -17.96
CA ASP A 197 -35.56 9.82 -18.78
C ASP A 197 -36.83 10.35 -18.12
N THR A 198 -37.84 10.62 -18.93
CA THR A 198 -39.15 11.11 -18.50
C THR A 198 -40.19 10.01 -18.62
N ILE A 199 -40.86 9.70 -17.51
CA ILE A 199 -42.07 8.88 -17.52
C ILE A 199 -43.26 9.81 -17.57
N CYS A 200 -44.15 9.62 -18.53
CA CYS A 200 -45.28 10.51 -18.73
C CYS A 200 -46.53 9.78 -19.20
N SER A 201 -47.67 10.48 -19.16
CA SER A 201 -48.90 10.03 -19.81
C SER A 201 -48.66 9.79 -21.30
N VAL A 202 -49.44 8.88 -21.88
CA VAL A 202 -49.31 8.47 -23.30
C VAL A 202 -49.45 9.65 -24.28
N GLU A 203 -50.21 10.68 -23.89
CA GLU A 203 -50.47 11.88 -24.69
C GLU A 203 -49.28 12.86 -24.74
N VAL A 204 -48.36 12.79 -23.78
CA VAL A 204 -47.22 13.74 -23.67
C VAL A 204 -46.11 13.32 -24.60
N ASN A 205 -45.73 14.15 -25.58
CA ASN A 205 -44.69 13.79 -26.57
C ASN A 205 -43.34 14.46 -26.31
N GLN A 206 -43.24 15.27 -25.27
CA GLN A 206 -42.03 16.00 -24.93
C GLN A 206 -41.51 15.54 -23.56
N SER A 207 -40.24 15.15 -23.54
CA SER A 207 -39.52 14.82 -22.30
C SER A 207 -39.24 16.08 -21.48
N LEU A 208 -39.11 15.90 -20.16
CA LEU A 208 -38.69 16.96 -19.26
C LEU A 208 -37.21 17.29 -19.49
N PRO A 209 -36.81 18.58 -19.41
CA PRO A 209 -35.41 18.96 -19.52
C PRO A 209 -34.55 18.26 -18.46
N SER A 210 -33.52 17.57 -18.90
CA SER A 210 -32.58 16.86 -18.02
C SER A 210 -31.16 16.90 -18.60
N LYS A 211 -30.16 16.72 -17.73
CA LYS A 211 -28.77 16.58 -18.17
C LYS A 211 -28.49 15.10 -18.48
N PRO A 212 -27.79 14.78 -19.58
CA PRO A 212 -27.43 13.40 -19.88
C PRO A 212 -26.50 12.84 -18.79
N ILE A 213 -26.61 11.53 -18.60
CA ILE A 213 -25.67 10.74 -17.80
C ILE A 213 -24.32 10.75 -18.53
N ASP A 214 -23.23 11.13 -17.83
CA ASP A 214 -21.90 11.02 -18.43
C ASP A 214 -21.62 9.55 -18.81
N PRO A 215 -21.09 9.30 -20.02
CA PRO A 215 -20.74 7.96 -20.43
C PRO A 215 -19.60 7.40 -19.57
N PRO A 216 -19.45 6.07 -19.47
CA PRO A 216 -18.24 5.51 -18.91
C PRO A 216 -17.05 5.88 -19.81
N VAL A 217 -15.97 6.36 -19.19
CA VAL A 217 -14.74 6.81 -19.89
C VAL A 217 -13.50 5.99 -19.52
N LEU A 218 -13.60 5.20 -18.44
CA LEU A 218 -12.56 4.28 -17.99
C LEU A 218 -13.06 2.85 -18.04
N ALA A 219 -12.16 1.93 -18.36
CA ALA A 219 -12.37 0.50 -18.33
C ALA A 219 -11.22 -0.18 -17.57
N MET A 220 -11.52 -1.17 -16.74
CA MET A 220 -10.52 -2.00 -16.09
C MET A 220 -11.01 -3.44 -16.00
N THR A 221 -10.07 -4.38 -15.98
CA THR A 221 -10.40 -5.81 -15.88
C THR A 221 -10.54 -6.20 -14.42
N PHE A 222 -11.60 -6.94 -14.11
CA PHE A 222 -11.81 -7.61 -12.83
C PHE A 222 -11.73 -9.11 -13.10
N SER A 223 -10.79 -9.79 -12.45
CA SER A 223 -10.60 -11.23 -12.64
C SER A 223 -10.57 -11.98 -11.32
N VAL A 224 -10.77 -13.29 -11.40
CA VAL A 224 -10.54 -14.18 -10.26
C VAL A 224 -9.09 -14.04 -9.78
N ASN A 225 -8.88 -14.12 -8.46
CA ASN A 225 -7.52 -14.17 -7.91
C ASN A 225 -6.92 -15.56 -8.14
N ASP A 226 -5.92 -15.64 -9.01
CA ASP A 226 -5.14 -16.84 -9.35
C ASP A 226 -3.76 -16.87 -8.69
N SER A 227 -3.48 -15.93 -7.78
CA SER A 227 -2.20 -15.87 -7.07
C SER A 227 -2.02 -17.02 -6.07
N PRO A 228 -0.77 -17.36 -5.69
CA PRO A 228 -0.48 -18.35 -4.65
C PRO A 228 -1.06 -18.04 -3.26
N LEU A 229 -1.53 -16.81 -3.02
CA LEU A 229 -2.16 -16.39 -1.77
C LEU A 229 -3.70 -16.36 -1.86
N ALA A 230 -4.27 -16.86 -2.96
CA ALA A 230 -5.71 -16.84 -3.16
C ALA A 230 -6.49 -17.52 -2.03
N GLY A 231 -7.55 -16.85 -1.56
CA GLY A 231 -8.46 -17.33 -0.52
C GLY A 231 -7.98 -17.15 0.92
N LYS A 232 -6.97 -16.32 1.14
CA LYS A 232 -6.52 -15.94 2.49
C LYS A 232 -7.30 -14.75 3.07
N ASP A 233 -7.69 -13.79 2.24
CA ASP A 233 -8.29 -12.53 2.68
C ASP A 233 -9.80 -12.47 2.43
N GLY A 234 -10.30 -13.21 1.43
CA GLY A 234 -11.71 -13.29 1.08
C GLY A 234 -12.21 -14.71 0.84
N LYS A 235 -13.53 -14.86 0.93
CA LYS A 235 -14.22 -16.16 0.74
C LYS A 235 -14.94 -16.25 -0.60
N LYS A 236 -15.21 -15.12 -1.25
CA LYS A 236 -15.94 -15.04 -2.52
C LYS A 236 -14.95 -14.84 -3.66
N LEU A 237 -14.48 -15.95 -4.22
CA LEU A 237 -13.40 -15.99 -5.23
C LEU A 237 -13.90 -16.45 -6.60
N THR A 238 -15.04 -17.13 -6.68
CA THR A 238 -15.45 -17.81 -7.90
C THR A 238 -15.99 -16.82 -8.94
N SER A 239 -15.64 -17.05 -10.21
CA SER A 239 -16.07 -16.20 -11.34
C SER A 239 -17.59 -15.98 -11.34
N ARG A 240 -18.40 -17.02 -11.10
CA ARG A 240 -19.86 -16.91 -11.01
C ARG A 240 -20.34 -15.91 -9.95
N VAL A 241 -19.75 -15.95 -8.75
CA VAL A 241 -20.18 -15.07 -7.64
C VAL A 241 -19.75 -13.62 -7.91
N ILE A 242 -18.57 -13.43 -8.50
CA ILE A 242 -18.08 -12.11 -8.95
C ILE A 242 -19.02 -11.56 -10.04
N ARG A 243 -19.31 -12.37 -11.07
CA ARG A 243 -20.22 -12.03 -12.17
C ARG A 243 -21.57 -11.57 -11.65
N ASP A 244 -22.26 -12.42 -10.88
CA ASP A 244 -23.62 -12.13 -10.41
C ASP A 244 -23.65 -10.82 -9.59
N ARG A 245 -22.60 -10.54 -8.81
CA ARG A 245 -22.49 -9.29 -8.05
C ARG A 245 -22.20 -8.05 -8.91
N LEU A 246 -21.34 -8.17 -9.93
CA LEU A 246 -21.05 -7.08 -10.86
C LEU A 246 -22.26 -6.73 -11.72
N PHE A 247 -22.98 -7.73 -12.23
CA PHE A 247 -24.22 -7.49 -13.00
C PHE A 247 -25.32 -6.89 -12.13
N LYS A 248 -25.43 -7.32 -10.86
CA LYS A 248 -26.33 -6.66 -9.90
C LYS A 248 -25.96 -5.20 -9.63
N GLU A 249 -24.68 -4.86 -9.61
CA GLU A 249 -24.23 -3.46 -9.50
C GLU A 249 -24.71 -2.63 -10.71
N GLN A 250 -24.57 -3.17 -11.92
CA GLN A 250 -24.99 -2.49 -13.14
C GLN A 250 -26.50 -2.18 -13.17
N GLU A 251 -27.34 -3.01 -12.54
CA GLU A 251 -28.79 -2.74 -12.46
C GLU A 251 -29.11 -1.48 -11.65
N GLY A 252 -28.39 -1.26 -10.54
CA GLY A 252 -28.56 -0.08 -9.68
C GLY A 252 -27.72 1.12 -10.09
N ASN A 253 -26.63 0.90 -10.83
CA ASN A 253 -25.67 1.93 -11.17
C ASN A 253 -25.58 2.16 -12.68
N VAL A 254 -26.38 3.12 -13.15
CA VAL A 254 -26.48 3.50 -14.59
C VAL A 254 -25.18 3.93 -15.24
N SER A 255 -24.17 4.26 -14.43
CA SER A 255 -22.87 4.73 -14.90
C SER A 255 -21.80 3.64 -14.98
N ILE A 256 -22.12 2.42 -14.52
CA ILE A 256 -21.26 1.25 -14.63
C ILE A 256 -21.78 0.36 -15.77
N ARG A 257 -20.85 -0.16 -16.58
CA ARG A 257 -21.15 -1.17 -17.60
C ARG A 257 -20.20 -2.34 -17.44
N ILE A 258 -20.73 -3.54 -17.43
CA ILE A 258 -20.00 -4.80 -17.30
C ILE A 258 -20.08 -5.53 -18.63
N GLU A 259 -18.94 -5.95 -19.14
CA GLU A 259 -18.82 -6.78 -20.32
C GLU A 259 -18.08 -8.07 -19.97
N GLU A 260 -18.59 -9.19 -20.46
CA GLU A 260 -17.88 -10.46 -20.42
C GLU A 260 -16.74 -10.43 -21.44
N THR A 261 -15.59 -11.01 -21.09
CA THR A 261 -14.45 -11.12 -22.01
C THR A 261 -14.38 -12.53 -22.60
N GLU A 262 -13.44 -12.77 -23.53
CA GLU A 262 -13.16 -14.12 -24.04
C GLU A 262 -12.73 -15.09 -22.92
N ASN A 263 -12.15 -14.57 -21.84
CA ASN A 263 -11.84 -15.33 -20.65
C ASN A 263 -13.03 -15.29 -19.67
N ALA A 264 -13.62 -16.45 -19.39
CA ALA A 264 -14.75 -16.58 -18.47
C ALA A 264 -14.45 -16.13 -17.01
N ASP A 265 -13.18 -16.05 -16.64
CA ASP A 265 -12.74 -15.59 -15.32
C ASP A 265 -12.38 -14.11 -15.28
N THR A 266 -12.62 -13.36 -16.37
CA THR A 266 -12.31 -11.93 -16.48
C THR A 266 -13.49 -11.13 -17.02
N PHE A 267 -13.80 -10.03 -16.35
CA PHE A 267 -14.87 -9.09 -16.70
C PHE A 267 -14.27 -7.72 -16.98
N LEU A 268 -14.72 -7.06 -18.04
CA LEU A 268 -14.38 -5.68 -18.33
C LEU A 268 -15.39 -4.76 -17.66
N VAL A 269 -14.94 -4.03 -16.64
CA VAL A 269 -15.77 -3.10 -15.87
C VAL A 269 -15.48 -1.68 -16.33
N LYS A 270 -16.49 -1.02 -16.86
CA LYS A 270 -16.44 0.35 -17.37
C LYS A 270 -17.14 1.29 -16.39
N GLY A 271 -16.55 2.45 -16.13
CA GLY A 271 -17.09 3.46 -15.22
C GLY A 271 -16.75 4.89 -15.65
N ARG A 272 -17.36 5.88 -15.00
CA ARG A 272 -17.14 7.31 -15.28
C ARG A 272 -15.81 7.85 -14.79
N GLY A 273 -15.18 7.19 -13.82
CA GLY A 273 -13.98 7.72 -13.20
C GLY A 273 -13.29 6.73 -12.27
N GLU A 274 -12.04 7.03 -11.93
CA GLU A 274 -11.21 6.20 -11.07
C GLU A 274 -11.82 6.03 -9.68
N LEU A 275 -12.34 7.11 -9.09
CA LEU A 275 -12.96 7.09 -7.76
C LEU A 275 -14.19 6.17 -7.71
N GLN A 276 -15.02 6.18 -8.77
CA GLN A 276 -16.19 5.31 -8.82
C GLN A 276 -15.78 3.84 -8.81
N LEU A 277 -14.79 3.47 -9.62
CA LEU A 277 -14.29 2.10 -9.69
C LEU A 277 -13.61 1.70 -8.37
N ALA A 278 -12.88 2.62 -7.73
CA ALA A 278 -12.29 2.41 -6.42
C ALA A 278 -13.36 2.14 -5.33
N ILE A 279 -14.48 2.88 -5.34
CA ILE A 279 -15.60 2.65 -4.42
C ILE A 279 -16.20 1.25 -4.65
N LEU A 280 -16.38 0.84 -5.91
CA LEU A 280 -16.88 -0.50 -6.22
C LEU A 280 -15.92 -1.58 -5.69
N ILE A 281 -14.62 -1.44 -5.94
CA ILE A 281 -13.59 -2.38 -5.46
C ILE A 281 -13.61 -2.47 -3.94
N GLU A 282 -13.63 -1.34 -3.25
CA GLU A 282 -13.65 -1.31 -1.78
C GLU A 282 -14.95 -1.89 -1.21
N THR A 283 -16.07 -1.68 -1.88
CA THR A 283 -17.36 -2.28 -1.51
C THR A 283 -17.30 -3.81 -1.64
N LEU A 284 -16.80 -4.32 -2.77
CA LEU A 284 -16.59 -5.75 -2.98
C LEU A 284 -15.65 -6.35 -1.92
N ARG A 285 -14.54 -5.67 -1.61
CA ARG A 285 -13.60 -6.08 -0.57
C ARG A 285 -14.27 -6.19 0.80
N ARG A 286 -15.07 -5.18 1.19
CA ARG A 286 -15.86 -5.20 2.44
C ARG A 286 -16.92 -6.29 2.47
N GLU A 287 -17.48 -6.64 1.31
CA GLU A 287 -18.41 -7.76 1.15
C GLU A 287 -17.72 -9.14 1.18
N GLY A 288 -16.39 -9.19 1.34
CA GLY A 288 -15.58 -10.42 1.43
C GLY A 288 -15.21 -11.05 0.09
N PHE A 289 -15.27 -10.26 -0.99
CA PHE A 289 -14.72 -10.66 -2.29
C PHE A 289 -13.20 -10.47 -2.31
N GLU A 290 -12.55 -11.40 -2.99
CA GLU A 290 -11.12 -11.34 -3.27
C GLU A 290 -10.95 -11.59 -4.77
N LEU A 291 -10.32 -10.63 -5.44
CA LEU A 291 -10.26 -10.52 -6.89
C LEU A 291 -9.01 -9.76 -7.32
N SER A 292 -8.58 -10.00 -8.55
CA SER A 292 -7.46 -9.30 -9.18
C SER A 292 -8.01 -8.18 -10.07
N ILE A 293 -7.37 -7.00 -10.01
CA ILE A 293 -7.73 -5.84 -10.83
C ILE A 293 -6.63 -5.49 -11.82
N GLY A 294 -7.03 -5.17 -13.05
CA GLY A 294 -6.13 -4.66 -14.07
C GLY A 294 -5.96 -3.14 -14.00
N ARG A 295 -4.95 -2.63 -14.69
CA ARG A 295 -4.73 -1.19 -14.83
C ARG A 295 -5.93 -0.53 -15.54
N PRO A 296 -6.48 0.58 -15.00
CA PRO A 296 -7.52 1.33 -15.70
C PRO A 296 -6.99 1.92 -17.00
N LYS A 297 -7.77 1.80 -18.07
CA LYS A 297 -7.49 2.33 -19.40
C LYS A 297 -8.67 3.20 -19.84
N VAL A 298 -8.39 4.24 -20.61
CA VAL A 298 -9.46 5.05 -21.21
C VAL A 298 -10.16 4.29 -22.33
N ILE A 299 -11.46 4.54 -22.48
CA ILE A 299 -12.26 4.02 -23.58
C ILE A 299 -12.06 4.92 -24.79
N ILE A 300 -11.37 4.39 -25.79
CA ILE A 300 -11.07 5.09 -27.04
C ILE A 300 -12.20 4.82 -28.03
N LYS A 301 -12.61 5.86 -28.77
CA LYS A 301 -13.57 5.73 -29.87
C LYS A 301 -12.85 5.90 -31.20
N GLU A 302 -13.29 5.15 -32.20
CA GLU A 302 -12.86 5.34 -33.58
C GLU A 302 -14.08 5.78 -34.40
N GLU A 303 -14.08 7.04 -34.81
CA GLU A 303 -15.11 7.60 -35.70
C GLU A 303 -14.41 8.17 -36.94
N ASN A 304 -14.90 7.80 -38.14
CA ASN A 304 -14.37 8.29 -39.42
C ASN A 304 -12.85 8.10 -39.62
N GLY A 305 -12.26 7.03 -39.05
CA GLY A 305 -10.83 6.75 -39.12
C GLY A 305 -9.96 7.61 -38.19
N LYS A 306 -10.57 8.46 -37.35
CA LYS A 306 -9.89 9.23 -36.31
C LYS A 306 -10.08 8.59 -34.95
N LYS A 307 -8.99 8.55 -34.19
CA LYS A 307 -8.95 8.05 -32.82
C LYS A 307 -9.28 9.18 -31.86
N GLU A 308 -10.32 9.01 -31.06
CA GLU A 308 -10.75 9.98 -30.05
C GLU A 308 -10.57 9.42 -28.64
N GLU A 309 -10.15 10.27 -27.71
CA GLU A 309 -10.03 9.95 -26.30
C GLU A 309 -10.91 10.87 -25.44
N PRO A 310 -11.41 10.37 -24.29
CA PRO A 310 -12.18 11.19 -23.37
C PRO A 310 -11.29 12.24 -22.71
N THR A 311 -11.83 13.45 -22.60
CA THR A 311 -11.22 14.60 -21.93
C THR A 311 -12.10 15.09 -20.79
N GLU A 312 -11.45 15.67 -19.79
CA GLU A 312 -12.09 16.24 -18.61
C GLU A 312 -11.72 17.72 -18.47
N LEU A 313 -12.70 18.51 -18.08
CA LEU A 313 -12.48 19.84 -17.53
C LEU A 313 -11.99 19.66 -16.09
N VAL A 314 -10.76 20.08 -15.85
CA VAL A 314 -10.12 20.05 -14.55
C VAL A 314 -9.99 21.47 -14.04
N VAL A 315 -10.67 21.76 -12.94
CA VAL A 315 -10.60 23.04 -12.26
C VAL A 315 -9.78 22.85 -11.00
N VAL A 316 -8.67 23.56 -10.89
CA VAL A 316 -7.77 23.49 -9.76
C VAL A 316 -7.76 24.83 -9.04
N GLU A 317 -7.83 24.82 -7.72
CA GLU A 317 -7.57 25.99 -6.90
C GLU A 317 -6.34 25.72 -6.03
N VAL A 318 -5.30 26.54 -6.16
CA VAL A 318 -4.04 26.39 -5.44
C VAL A 318 -3.52 27.74 -4.98
N ASP A 319 -2.66 27.72 -3.97
CA ASP A 319 -1.88 28.90 -3.62
C ASP A 319 -0.95 29.27 -4.78
N GLU A 320 -0.73 30.57 -5.00
CA GLU A 320 0.04 31.12 -6.11
C GLU A 320 1.47 30.55 -6.19
N ALA A 321 2.06 30.19 -5.05
CA ALA A 321 3.37 29.56 -4.99
C ALA A 321 3.45 28.18 -5.69
N PHE A 322 2.32 27.46 -5.79
CA PHE A 322 2.27 26.10 -6.37
C PHE A 322 1.71 26.07 -7.79
N SER A 323 1.20 27.19 -8.31
CA SER A 323 0.52 27.23 -9.62
C SER A 323 1.44 26.81 -10.77
N GLY A 324 2.69 27.26 -10.78
CA GLY A 324 3.69 26.88 -11.77
C GLY A 324 3.92 25.37 -11.82
N THR A 325 4.06 24.73 -10.67
CA THR A 325 4.24 23.27 -10.55
C THR A 325 3.03 22.51 -11.09
N VAL A 326 1.81 22.96 -10.78
CA VAL A 326 0.58 22.33 -11.27
C VAL A 326 0.42 22.51 -12.77
N ILE A 327 0.71 23.70 -13.32
CA ILE A 327 0.65 23.96 -14.77
C ILE A 327 1.63 23.04 -15.50
N GLU A 328 2.87 22.94 -15.03
CA GLU A 328 3.87 22.04 -15.65
C GLU A 328 3.42 20.58 -15.60
N ALA A 329 2.90 20.13 -14.45
CA ALA A 329 2.41 18.77 -14.28
C ALA A 329 1.23 18.44 -15.22
N MET A 330 0.30 19.38 -15.41
CA MET A 330 -0.83 19.26 -16.34
C MET A 330 -0.38 19.27 -17.80
N GLN A 331 0.59 20.12 -18.17
CA GLN A 331 1.13 20.16 -19.54
C GLN A 331 1.84 18.86 -19.92
N LYS A 332 2.64 18.28 -19.01
CA LYS A 332 3.23 16.93 -19.20
C LYS A 332 2.16 15.86 -19.45
N ARG A 333 0.93 16.10 -18.99
CA ARG A 333 -0.25 15.24 -19.17
C ARG A 333 -1.10 15.61 -20.38
N LYS A 334 -0.55 16.42 -21.30
CA LYS A 334 -1.25 16.95 -22.50
C LYS A 334 -2.47 17.81 -22.14
N GLY A 335 -2.48 18.41 -20.96
CA GLY A 335 -3.50 19.37 -20.54
C GLY A 335 -3.36 20.69 -21.28
N ARG A 336 -4.48 21.18 -21.84
CA ARG A 336 -4.62 22.53 -22.40
C ARG A 336 -5.15 23.46 -21.32
N LEU A 337 -4.47 24.59 -21.08
CA LEU A 337 -4.96 25.62 -20.18
C LEU A 337 -6.08 26.39 -20.89
N GLU A 338 -7.26 26.46 -20.27
CA GLU A 338 -8.40 27.22 -20.79
C GLU A 338 -8.46 28.62 -20.19
N ASP A 339 -8.36 28.68 -18.87
CA ASP A 339 -8.58 29.92 -18.12
C ASP A 339 -7.76 29.92 -16.83
N MET A 340 -7.37 31.11 -16.40
CA MET A 340 -6.60 31.33 -15.18
C MET A 340 -7.03 32.64 -14.54
N VAL A 341 -7.66 32.52 -13.37
CA VAL A 341 -8.20 33.66 -12.62
C VAL A 341 -7.47 33.76 -11.29
N SER A 342 -6.86 34.92 -11.06
CA SER A 342 -6.31 35.25 -9.75
C SER A 342 -7.46 35.66 -8.82
N ARG A 343 -7.56 35.02 -7.65
CA ARG A 343 -8.53 35.38 -6.62
C ARG A 343 -7.88 36.23 -5.53
N LYS A 344 -8.71 36.90 -4.75
CA LYS A 344 -8.29 37.51 -3.48
C LYS A 344 -7.79 36.37 -2.57
N ASP A 345 -6.75 36.61 -1.76
CA ASP A 345 -6.05 35.66 -0.87
C ASP A 345 -4.90 34.82 -1.46
N ASN A 346 -4.14 35.33 -2.44
CA ASN A 346 -2.99 34.63 -3.05
C ASN A 346 -3.32 33.22 -3.59
N LYS A 347 -4.58 32.99 -3.97
CA LYS A 347 -5.04 31.76 -4.60
C LYS A 347 -5.31 31.98 -6.08
N GLN A 348 -5.01 30.96 -6.86
CA GLN A 348 -5.27 30.93 -8.30
C GLN A 348 -6.23 29.81 -8.63
N LYS A 349 -7.27 30.13 -9.38
CA LYS A 349 -8.18 29.16 -9.99
C LYS A 349 -7.72 28.95 -11.44
N ILE A 350 -7.39 27.72 -11.79
CA ILE A 350 -6.86 27.36 -13.10
C ILE A 350 -7.73 26.26 -13.69
N SER A 351 -8.21 26.48 -14.90
CA SER A 351 -9.05 25.52 -15.62
C SER A 351 -8.26 24.91 -16.78
N PHE A 352 -8.29 23.59 -16.88
CA PHE A 352 -7.63 22.84 -17.94
C PHE A 352 -8.60 21.89 -18.62
N ILE A 353 -8.42 21.64 -19.92
CA ILE A 353 -8.97 20.46 -20.58
C ILE A 353 -7.84 19.44 -20.70
N VAL A 354 -8.00 18.29 -20.05
CA VAL A 354 -6.96 17.26 -19.96
C VAL A 354 -7.52 15.91 -20.39
N PRO A 355 -6.80 15.13 -21.20
CA PRO A 355 -7.18 13.74 -21.46
C PRO A 355 -7.30 12.95 -20.16
N THR A 356 -8.40 12.21 -19.98
CA THR A 356 -8.66 11.38 -18.79
C THR A 356 -7.47 10.46 -18.49
N ARG A 357 -6.80 9.96 -19.54
CA ARG A 357 -5.62 9.11 -19.47
C ARG A 357 -4.44 9.76 -18.74
N GLY A 358 -4.24 11.07 -18.91
CA GLY A 358 -3.19 11.83 -18.24
C GLY A 358 -3.45 12.06 -16.76
N LEU A 359 -4.72 11.99 -16.35
CA LEU A 359 -5.12 12.26 -14.97
C LEU A 359 -5.18 11.01 -14.08
N ILE A 360 -5.01 9.80 -14.65
CA ILE A 360 -5.01 8.54 -13.90
C ILE A 360 -3.88 8.57 -12.86
N GLY A 361 -4.22 8.40 -11.58
CA GLY A 361 -3.25 8.42 -10.47
C GLY A 361 -2.61 9.78 -10.18
N TYR A 362 -3.03 10.87 -10.84
CA TYR A 362 -2.43 12.20 -10.60
C TYR A 362 -2.90 12.83 -9.29
N TYR A 363 -4.11 12.53 -8.80
CA TYR A 363 -4.68 13.17 -7.63
C TYR A 363 -3.79 13.07 -6.37
N GLY A 364 -3.21 11.89 -6.12
CA GLY A 364 -2.27 11.71 -4.99
C GLY A 364 -1.01 12.57 -5.15
N LYS A 365 -0.43 12.62 -6.35
CA LYS A 365 0.73 13.47 -6.64
C LYS A 365 0.39 14.95 -6.52
N PHE A 366 -0.79 15.37 -6.98
CA PHE A 366 -1.27 16.74 -6.83
C PHE A 366 -1.33 17.19 -5.37
N LEU A 367 -1.81 16.33 -4.47
CA LEU A 367 -1.79 16.63 -3.04
C LEU A 367 -0.37 16.79 -2.51
N THR A 368 0.58 15.96 -2.96
CA THR A 368 2.00 16.12 -2.60
C THR A 368 2.60 17.41 -3.16
N ASP A 369 2.36 17.72 -4.44
CA ASP A 369 2.88 18.89 -5.14
C ASP A 369 2.36 20.20 -4.52
N THR A 370 1.14 20.18 -3.96
CA THR A 370 0.49 21.32 -3.29
C THR A 370 0.57 21.27 -1.77
N LYS A 371 1.29 20.30 -1.19
CA LYS A 371 1.34 20.05 0.26
C LYS A 371 -0.06 19.95 0.92
N GLY A 372 -1.04 19.47 0.17
CA GLY A 372 -2.42 19.27 0.60
C GLY A 372 -3.30 20.53 0.63
N THR A 373 -2.78 21.72 0.29
CA THR A 373 -3.58 22.96 0.29
C THR A 373 -4.42 23.13 -0.98
N GLY A 374 -4.05 22.41 -2.05
CA GLY A 374 -4.71 22.48 -3.34
C GLY A 374 -6.03 21.71 -3.40
N THR A 375 -6.98 22.23 -4.19
CA THR A 375 -8.25 21.58 -4.47
C THR A 375 -8.36 21.30 -5.97
N MET A 376 -8.92 20.15 -6.33
CA MET A 376 -9.09 19.74 -7.72
C MET A 376 -10.50 19.17 -7.93
N ALA A 377 -11.23 19.76 -8.85
CA ALA A 377 -12.50 19.28 -9.35
C ALA A 377 -12.35 18.83 -10.80
N ARG A 378 -13.06 17.78 -11.17
CA ARG A 378 -12.98 17.14 -12.48
C ARG A 378 -14.39 16.88 -12.98
N SER A 379 -14.65 17.18 -14.25
CA SER A 379 -15.91 16.84 -14.91
C SER A 379 -15.64 16.41 -16.34
N PHE A 380 -16.41 15.45 -16.84
CA PHE A 380 -16.35 15.05 -18.24
C PHE A 380 -16.62 16.26 -19.14
N TYR A 381 -15.73 16.51 -20.11
CA TYR A 381 -15.87 17.61 -21.06
C TYR A 381 -16.39 17.09 -22.41
N GLY A 382 -15.78 16.01 -22.91
CA GLY A 382 -16.15 15.42 -24.19
C GLY A 382 -15.08 14.47 -24.72
N TYR A 383 -15.35 13.87 -25.87
CA TYR A 383 -14.33 13.18 -26.65
C TYR A 383 -13.60 14.19 -27.54
N GLU A 384 -12.28 14.15 -27.56
CA GLU A 384 -11.45 14.93 -28.47
C GLU A 384 -10.48 14.01 -29.22
N GLU A 385 -9.96 14.50 -30.35
CA GLU A 385 -8.93 13.80 -31.13
C GLU A 385 -7.69 13.49 -30.26
N TRP A 386 -7.14 12.28 -30.42
CA TRP A 386 -6.01 11.75 -29.66
C TRP A 386 -4.85 12.75 -29.56
N LYS A 387 -4.44 13.10 -28.33
CA LYS A 387 -3.43 14.14 -28.06
C LYS A 387 -1.98 13.63 -28.08
N GLY A 388 -1.77 12.41 -28.54
CA GLY A 388 -0.46 11.76 -28.60
C GLY A 388 -0.11 10.94 -27.35
N ASP A 389 1.02 10.25 -27.40
CA ASP A 389 1.47 9.40 -26.30
C ASP A 389 1.92 10.23 -25.09
N LEU A 390 1.70 9.65 -23.91
CA LEU A 390 2.19 10.19 -22.64
C LEU A 390 3.53 9.52 -22.31
N GLU A 391 4.41 10.25 -21.64
CA GLU A 391 5.63 9.67 -21.10
C GLU A 391 5.26 8.57 -20.08
N ASN A 392 5.91 7.41 -20.19
CA ASN A 392 5.68 6.26 -19.32
C ASN A 392 6.20 6.52 -17.90
N ARG A 393 5.85 5.64 -16.95
CA ARG A 393 6.41 5.67 -15.58
C ARG A 393 7.94 5.75 -15.65
N TYR A 394 8.51 6.62 -14.81
CA TYR A 394 9.96 6.79 -14.66
C TYR A 394 10.61 5.70 -13.79
N GLN A 395 9.82 4.92 -13.05
CA GLN A 395 10.31 3.96 -12.05
C GLN A 395 9.84 2.55 -12.38
N GLY A 396 10.76 1.60 -12.33
CA GLY A 396 10.50 0.16 -12.41
C GLY A 396 10.04 -0.40 -11.06
N VAL A 397 9.83 -1.70 -11.01
CA VAL A 397 9.35 -2.40 -9.80
C VAL A 397 10.33 -3.46 -9.31
N LEU A 398 10.31 -3.70 -7.99
CA LEU A 398 11.00 -4.81 -7.35
C LEU A 398 10.08 -6.01 -7.32
N ILE A 399 10.46 -7.11 -7.98
CA ILE A 399 9.64 -8.32 -8.15
C ILE A 399 10.23 -9.44 -7.31
N SER A 400 9.42 -10.07 -6.45
CA SER A 400 9.87 -11.24 -5.69
C SER A 400 10.12 -12.43 -6.61
N MET A 401 11.27 -13.08 -6.45
CA MET A 401 11.56 -14.34 -7.15
C MET A 401 11.17 -15.60 -6.37
N ALA A 402 10.67 -15.48 -5.13
CA ALA A 402 10.46 -16.62 -4.25
C ALA A 402 9.21 -16.53 -3.37
N ASN A 403 8.76 -17.71 -2.92
CA ASN A 403 7.59 -17.88 -2.05
C ASN A 403 8.02 -18.08 -0.59
N GLY A 404 7.41 -17.33 0.34
CA GLY A 404 7.62 -17.52 1.78
C GLY A 404 7.36 -16.25 2.59
N ALA A 405 7.83 -16.21 3.84
CA ALA A 405 7.77 -15.01 4.68
C ALA A 405 9.01 -14.13 4.50
N ALA A 406 8.81 -12.84 4.24
CA ALA A 406 9.89 -11.88 4.03
C ALA A 406 10.82 -11.79 5.26
N VAL A 407 12.13 -11.77 5.04
CA VAL A 407 13.14 -11.77 6.10
C VAL A 407 13.72 -10.38 6.27
N ALA A 408 13.75 -9.84 7.50
CA ALA A 408 14.28 -8.51 7.80
C ALA A 408 15.67 -8.26 7.22
N TYR A 409 16.58 -9.24 7.31
CA TYR A 409 17.92 -9.15 6.72
C TYR A 409 17.89 -8.96 5.20
N ALA A 410 16.98 -9.64 4.49
CA ALA A 410 16.85 -9.46 3.05
C ALA A 410 16.30 -8.07 2.74
N LEU A 411 15.22 -7.65 3.43
CA LEU A 411 14.57 -6.36 3.21
C LEU A 411 15.53 -5.19 3.46
N PHE A 412 16.31 -5.24 4.54
CA PHE A 412 17.33 -4.24 4.83
C PHE A 412 18.32 -4.03 3.67
N ASN A 413 18.74 -5.11 3.00
CA ASN A 413 19.63 -5.02 1.83
C ASN A 413 18.91 -4.58 0.54
N LEU A 414 17.58 -4.62 0.51
CA LEU A 414 16.76 -4.24 -0.64
C LEU A 414 16.29 -2.79 -0.55
N GLU A 415 16.25 -2.19 0.64
CA GLU A 415 15.93 -0.77 0.84
C GLU A 415 16.86 0.17 0.04
N ASP A 416 18.14 -0.18 -0.08
CA ASP A 416 19.10 0.58 -0.92
C ASP A 416 18.70 0.63 -2.40
N ARG A 417 17.84 -0.29 -2.86
CA ARG A 417 17.39 -0.39 -4.25
C ARG A 417 16.10 0.38 -4.49
N GLY A 418 15.34 0.74 -3.47
CA GLY A 418 14.12 1.51 -3.60
C GLY A 418 13.15 1.34 -2.42
N THR A 419 11.95 1.88 -2.58
CA THR A 419 10.93 1.90 -1.52
C THR A 419 10.18 0.58 -1.47
N LEU A 420 10.26 -0.14 -0.35
CA LEU A 420 9.57 -1.42 -0.16
C LEU A 420 8.09 -1.23 0.21
N PHE A 421 7.23 -2.16 -0.20
CA PHE A 421 5.80 -2.22 0.12
C PHE A 421 5.45 -3.30 1.15
N ILE A 422 6.44 -4.09 1.56
CA ILE A 422 6.27 -5.23 2.47
C ILE A 422 7.13 -5.04 3.71
N GLU A 423 6.68 -5.61 4.82
CA GLU A 423 7.37 -5.63 6.11
C GLU A 423 7.97 -7.02 6.39
N PRO A 424 8.93 -7.13 7.33
CA PRO A 424 9.44 -8.43 7.76
C PRO A 424 8.32 -9.32 8.30
N GLY A 425 8.20 -10.54 7.76
CA GLY A 425 7.16 -11.51 8.11
C GLY A 425 6.03 -11.61 7.09
N ASP A 426 5.87 -10.62 6.20
CA ASP A 426 4.82 -10.65 5.18
C ASP A 426 4.98 -11.84 4.24
N ALA A 427 3.85 -12.46 3.90
CA ALA A 427 3.81 -13.55 2.95
C ALA A 427 4.01 -13.01 1.52
N VAL A 428 5.06 -13.46 0.86
CA VAL A 428 5.41 -13.09 -0.51
C VAL A 428 5.37 -14.32 -1.43
N TYR A 429 5.17 -14.08 -2.71
CA TYR A 429 5.22 -15.11 -3.75
C TYR A 429 5.94 -14.64 -5.01
N THR A 430 6.38 -15.58 -5.83
CA THR A 430 7.09 -15.32 -7.09
C THR A 430 6.21 -14.51 -8.04
N GLY A 431 6.72 -13.38 -8.54
CA GLY A 431 5.99 -12.45 -9.39
C GLY A 431 5.24 -11.35 -8.63
N MET A 432 5.18 -11.41 -7.29
CA MET A 432 4.62 -10.32 -6.47
C MET A 432 5.52 -9.09 -6.53
N ILE A 433 4.94 -7.91 -6.77
CA ILE A 433 5.65 -6.64 -6.64
C ILE A 433 5.80 -6.32 -5.15
N ILE A 434 7.03 -6.17 -4.69
CA ILE A 434 7.36 -5.95 -3.28
C ILE A 434 7.93 -4.55 -3.00
N GLY A 435 8.06 -3.72 -4.03
CA GLY A 435 8.55 -2.35 -3.90
C GLY A 435 8.68 -1.62 -5.22
N GLU A 436 8.96 -0.33 -5.11
CA GLU A 436 9.27 0.59 -6.20
C GLU A 436 10.80 0.67 -6.37
N HIS A 437 11.30 0.45 -7.58
CA HIS A 437 12.73 0.52 -7.85
C HIS A 437 13.16 1.98 -8.03
N SER A 438 14.34 2.32 -7.54
CA SER A 438 14.96 3.65 -7.70
C SER A 438 15.32 3.99 -9.16
N LYS A 439 15.31 3.01 -10.06
CA LYS A 439 15.57 3.16 -11.50
C LYS A 439 14.36 2.74 -12.31
N ASP A 440 14.40 3.01 -13.61
CA ASP A 440 13.32 2.79 -14.58
C ASP A 440 13.11 1.32 -14.98
N ASN A 441 14.12 0.47 -14.83
CA ASN A 441 14.03 -0.95 -15.15
C ASN A 441 13.45 -1.78 -14.01
N ASP A 442 12.72 -2.85 -14.33
CA ASP A 442 12.27 -3.82 -13.34
C ASP A 442 13.45 -4.67 -12.82
N LEU A 443 13.36 -5.11 -11.57
CA LEU A 443 14.40 -5.88 -10.91
C LEU A 443 13.82 -7.02 -10.08
N GLU A 444 14.20 -8.26 -10.41
CA GLU A 444 13.89 -9.42 -9.60
C GLU A 444 14.81 -9.52 -8.38
N VAL A 445 14.22 -9.71 -7.20
CA VAL A 445 14.91 -9.71 -5.91
C VAL A 445 14.45 -10.86 -5.01
N ASN A 446 15.32 -11.31 -4.12
CA ASN A 446 15.01 -12.39 -3.18
C ASN A 446 14.76 -11.83 -1.76
N PRO A 447 13.48 -11.69 -1.33
CA PRO A 447 13.13 -11.20 0.01
C PRO A 447 13.32 -12.25 1.12
N LEU A 448 13.78 -13.46 0.80
CA LEU A 448 13.92 -14.59 1.74
C LEU A 448 15.38 -14.89 2.12
N LYS A 449 16.34 -14.08 1.62
CA LYS A 449 17.77 -14.29 1.88
C LYS A 449 18.05 -14.18 3.39
N ARG A 450 18.70 -15.20 3.96
CA ARG A 450 19.08 -15.23 5.38
C ARG A 450 20.54 -14.85 5.58
N LYS A 451 20.85 -14.35 6.79
CA LYS A 451 22.22 -14.13 7.25
C LYS A 451 22.90 -15.48 7.52
N PHE A 452 24.12 -15.67 7.03
CA PHE A 452 24.95 -16.82 7.39
C PHE A 452 25.69 -16.49 8.69
N LEU A 453 25.38 -17.17 9.80
CA LEU A 453 26.10 -17.06 11.08
C LEU A 453 26.71 -18.43 11.41
N MET A 454 28.02 -18.47 11.61
CA MET A 454 28.75 -19.68 12.00
C MET A 454 28.78 -19.75 13.54
N ASP A 455 28.07 -20.72 14.12
CA ASP A 455 28.01 -20.95 15.56
C ASP A 455 29.06 -21.99 15.94
N ILE A 456 30.14 -21.54 16.57
CA ILE A 456 31.32 -22.36 16.87
C ILE A 456 31.01 -23.46 17.90
N ASN A 457 30.04 -23.23 18.78
CA ASN A 457 29.62 -24.21 19.81
C ASN A 457 28.95 -25.44 19.19
N LYS A 458 28.46 -25.33 17.95
CA LYS A 458 27.88 -26.46 17.20
C LYS A 458 28.94 -27.30 16.46
N VAL A 459 30.19 -26.86 16.42
CA VAL A 459 31.27 -27.63 15.79
C VAL A 459 31.60 -28.83 16.67
N LYS A 460 31.29 -30.04 16.18
CA LYS A 460 31.61 -31.28 16.89
C LYS A 460 33.12 -31.54 16.88
N ILE A 461 33.61 -32.22 17.91
CA ILE A 461 35.01 -32.68 17.97
C ILE A 461 35.42 -33.54 16.77
N GLY A 462 34.49 -34.30 16.18
CA GLY A 462 34.76 -35.22 15.07
C GLY A 462 34.37 -36.65 15.42
N GLU A 463 33.88 -37.40 14.43
CA GLU A 463 33.27 -38.73 14.66
C GLU A 463 34.27 -39.81 15.13
N ASN A 464 35.57 -39.63 14.84
CA ASN A 464 36.63 -40.61 15.13
C ASN A 464 37.62 -40.12 16.20
N ALA A 465 37.23 -39.16 17.05
CA ALA A 465 38.08 -38.68 18.14
C ALA A 465 38.39 -39.83 19.13
N PRO A 466 39.60 -39.95 19.68
CA PRO A 466 40.75 -39.02 19.61
C PRO A 466 41.65 -39.20 18.37
N ASN A 467 41.35 -40.17 17.49
CA ASN A 467 42.23 -40.51 16.36
C ASN A 467 42.12 -39.55 15.17
N GLU A 468 40.91 -39.03 14.91
CA GLU A 468 40.69 -37.91 14.00
C GLU A 468 39.72 -36.90 14.64
N PHE A 469 40.10 -35.63 14.64
CA PHE A 469 39.34 -34.57 15.27
C PHE A 469 39.41 -33.26 14.47
N ASN A 470 38.42 -32.41 14.68
CA ASN A 470 38.34 -31.07 14.09
C ASN A 470 39.18 -30.10 14.92
N VAL A 471 39.80 -29.14 14.25
CA VAL A 471 40.45 -27.99 14.89
C VAL A 471 39.83 -26.73 14.29
N ILE A 472 39.44 -25.78 15.13
CA ILE A 472 39.04 -24.45 14.68
C ILE A 472 40.28 -23.56 14.71
N ILE A 473 40.61 -22.96 13.56
CA ILE A 473 41.82 -22.14 13.40
C ILE A 473 41.58 -20.74 13.95
N GLU A 474 42.51 -20.25 14.77
CA GLU A 474 42.52 -18.89 15.28
C GLU A 474 43.61 -18.06 14.62
N ILE A 475 44.82 -18.61 14.52
CA ILE A 475 45.99 -17.92 14.00
C ILE A 475 46.55 -18.69 12.81
N PRO A 476 46.57 -18.09 11.61
CA PRO A 476 47.14 -18.75 10.44
C PRO A 476 48.65 -18.94 10.58
N CYS A 477 49.21 -19.99 9.98
CA CYS A 477 50.67 -20.07 9.84
C CYS A 477 51.18 -18.89 9.01
N CYS A 478 52.42 -18.46 9.25
CA CYS A 478 53.04 -17.33 8.53
C CYS A 478 52.28 -15.99 8.64
N SER A 479 51.39 -15.82 9.62
CA SER A 479 50.63 -14.58 9.86
C SER A 479 51.43 -13.55 10.65
N LEU A 480 51.02 -12.28 10.54
CA LEU A 480 51.55 -11.17 11.35
C LEU A 480 51.52 -11.51 12.85
N PRO A 481 52.40 -10.91 13.68
CA PRO A 481 52.53 -11.20 15.12
C PRO A 481 51.32 -10.66 15.92
N ILE A 482 50.14 -11.19 15.65
CA ILE A 482 48.88 -10.87 16.32
C ILE A 482 48.33 -12.18 16.87
N LYS A 483 48.14 -12.24 18.19
CA LYS A 483 47.42 -13.33 18.84
C LYS A 483 45.93 -13.06 18.71
N TYR A 484 45.30 -13.75 17.77
CA TYR A 484 43.85 -13.83 17.69
C TYR A 484 43.35 -14.92 18.62
N GLU A 485 42.15 -14.71 19.15
CA GLU A 485 41.45 -15.65 20.02
C GLU A 485 39.97 -15.60 19.68
N ILE A 486 39.29 -16.74 19.72
CA ILE A 486 37.84 -16.75 19.52
C ILE A 486 37.16 -16.61 20.87
N ASP A 487 36.42 -15.51 21.03
CA ASP A 487 35.53 -15.32 22.17
C ASP A 487 34.38 -16.33 22.09
N LYS A 488 34.31 -17.22 23.08
CA LYS A 488 33.40 -18.37 23.09
C LYS A 488 31.94 -17.95 23.29
N ASP A 489 31.71 -16.83 23.97
CA ASP A 489 30.36 -16.32 24.24
C ASP A 489 29.77 -15.64 23.00
N SER A 490 30.53 -14.77 22.34
CA SER A 490 30.04 -14.06 21.15
C SER A 490 30.29 -14.79 19.83
N SER A 491 31.09 -15.87 19.82
CA SER A 491 31.62 -16.51 18.60
C SER A 491 32.38 -15.53 17.69
N SER A 492 32.97 -14.48 18.26
CA SER A 492 33.73 -13.46 17.53
C SER A 492 35.22 -13.74 17.59
N LEU A 493 35.93 -13.47 16.49
CA LEU A 493 37.39 -13.44 16.50
C LEU A 493 37.86 -12.11 17.10
N VAL A 494 38.51 -12.16 18.26
CA VAL A 494 39.04 -11.00 18.98
C VAL A 494 40.56 -10.94 18.86
N VAL A 495 41.10 -9.73 18.95
CA VAL A 495 42.54 -9.51 19.09
C VAL A 495 42.86 -9.59 20.59
N ASP A 496 43.48 -10.69 21.04
CA ASP A 496 43.96 -10.84 22.42
C ASP A 496 45.13 -9.89 22.68
N ARG A 497 46.16 -9.98 21.83
CA ARG A 497 47.31 -9.07 21.89
C ARG A 497 48.10 -9.00 20.59
N ILE A 498 48.87 -7.93 20.44
CA ILE A 498 49.93 -7.83 19.43
C ILE A 498 51.22 -8.32 20.09
N VAL A 499 51.86 -9.33 19.50
CA VAL A 499 53.11 -9.92 20.03
C VAL A 499 54.27 -8.96 19.74
N ALA A 500 55.04 -8.62 20.78
CA ALA A 500 56.11 -7.63 20.68
C ALA A 500 57.31 -8.12 19.83
N THR A 501 57.60 -9.42 19.89
CA THR A 501 58.69 -10.03 19.12
C THR A 501 58.25 -10.22 17.66
N PRO A 502 58.99 -9.70 16.65
CA PRO A 502 58.60 -9.75 15.24
C PRO A 502 58.84 -11.15 14.65
N MET A 503 58.00 -12.11 15.02
CA MET A 503 58.06 -13.51 14.59
C MET A 503 56.73 -13.93 13.96
N PHE A 504 56.78 -14.96 13.12
CA PHE A 504 55.59 -15.54 12.47
C PHE A 504 55.31 -16.93 13.07
N TYR A 505 54.03 -17.29 13.20
CA TYR A 505 53.65 -18.61 13.69
C TYR A 505 54.09 -19.72 12.71
N PRO A 506 54.81 -20.75 13.17
CA PRO A 506 55.33 -21.80 12.29
C PRO A 506 54.23 -22.76 11.81
N CYS A 507 53.10 -22.86 12.51
CA CYS A 507 51.97 -23.73 12.19
C CYS A 507 50.66 -22.95 12.31
N ASN A 508 49.56 -23.48 11.76
CA ASN A 508 48.26 -22.90 12.04
C ASN A 508 47.91 -23.27 13.49
N TYR A 509 47.57 -22.26 14.28
CA TYR A 509 47.20 -22.39 15.67
C TYR A 509 45.69 -22.38 15.79
N GLY A 510 45.16 -23.22 16.67
CA GLY A 510 43.75 -23.24 16.99
C GLY A 510 43.48 -24.16 18.16
N PHE A 511 42.23 -24.53 18.34
CA PHE A 511 41.83 -25.41 19.44
C PHE A 511 40.91 -26.54 18.99
N VAL A 512 40.85 -27.59 19.80
CA VAL A 512 39.98 -28.74 19.59
C VAL A 512 38.62 -28.48 20.25
N PRO A 513 37.50 -28.37 19.51
CA PRO A 513 36.20 -28.10 20.10
C PRO A 513 35.73 -29.28 20.96
N GLN A 514 34.88 -28.99 21.95
CA GLN A 514 34.31 -29.99 22.88
C GLN A 514 35.38 -30.77 23.66
N THR A 515 36.44 -30.08 24.06
CA THR A 515 37.48 -30.56 24.97
C THR A 515 37.69 -29.55 26.09
N LEU A 516 38.17 -30.02 27.24
CA LEU A 516 38.52 -29.18 28.38
C LEU A 516 39.88 -29.62 28.95
N GLY A 517 40.89 -28.80 28.72
CA GLY A 517 42.24 -28.95 29.26
C GLY A 517 42.29 -28.72 30.77
N LYS A 518 43.47 -28.94 31.35
CA LYS A 518 43.70 -28.78 32.81
C LYS A 518 43.69 -27.31 33.25
N ASP A 519 43.88 -26.41 32.30
CA ASP A 519 43.79 -24.95 32.43
C ASP A 519 42.35 -24.42 32.39
N GLY A 520 41.38 -25.27 32.05
CA GLY A 520 39.97 -24.88 31.90
C GLY A 520 39.62 -24.35 30.51
N ASP A 521 40.55 -24.40 29.55
CA ASP A 521 40.34 -24.01 28.16
C ASP A 521 40.33 -25.24 27.22
N PRO A 522 39.73 -25.14 26.02
CA PRO A 522 39.84 -26.19 25.01
C PRO A 522 41.31 -26.49 24.67
N LEU A 523 41.62 -27.74 24.35
CA LEU A 523 42.98 -28.14 24.03
C LEU A 523 43.52 -27.37 22.82
N ASP A 524 44.69 -26.76 23.01
CA ASP A 524 45.44 -26.11 21.95
C ASP A 524 45.99 -27.12 20.94
N ALA A 525 45.93 -26.75 19.66
CA ALA A 525 46.37 -27.56 18.55
C ALA A 525 47.23 -26.77 17.56
N LEU A 526 48.34 -27.38 17.16
CA LEU A 526 49.26 -26.93 16.12
C LEU A 526 49.05 -27.79 14.88
N VAL A 527 48.34 -27.23 13.90
CA VAL A 527 48.09 -27.90 12.63
C VAL A 527 49.24 -27.60 11.66
N VAL A 528 50.04 -28.62 11.37
CA VAL A 528 51.15 -28.51 10.42
C VAL A 528 50.62 -28.55 8.99
N THR A 529 50.68 -27.41 8.30
CA THR A 529 50.42 -27.30 6.86
C THR A 529 51.42 -26.35 6.20
N GLU A 530 51.56 -26.46 4.88
CA GLU A 530 52.37 -25.54 4.06
C GLU A 530 51.63 -24.25 3.68
N VAL A 531 50.30 -24.21 3.89
CA VAL A 531 49.44 -23.08 3.55
C VAL A 531 48.77 -22.48 4.78
N PRO A 532 48.65 -21.14 4.85
CA PRO A 532 47.87 -20.47 5.89
C PRO A 532 46.39 -20.79 5.71
N LEU A 533 45.71 -21.11 6.81
CA LEU A 533 44.27 -21.31 6.86
C LEU A 533 43.57 -20.02 7.31
N MET A 534 42.30 -19.85 6.94
CA MET A 534 41.54 -18.68 7.40
C MET A 534 41.16 -18.82 8.87
N PRO A 535 41.29 -17.76 9.70
CA PRO A 535 40.71 -17.75 11.05
C PRO A 535 39.20 -18.08 11.02
N GLY A 536 38.73 -18.83 12.00
CA GLY A 536 37.37 -19.35 12.10
C GLY A 536 37.07 -20.57 11.21
N SER A 537 38.00 -20.98 10.33
CA SER A 537 37.81 -22.21 9.54
C SER A 537 38.00 -23.46 10.40
N VAL A 538 37.31 -24.54 10.02
CA VAL A 538 37.40 -25.84 10.70
C VAL A 538 38.11 -26.83 9.79
N ILE A 539 39.18 -27.46 10.30
CA ILE A 539 39.95 -28.47 9.57
C ILE A 539 39.92 -29.81 10.30
N LYS A 540 39.72 -30.90 9.56
CA LYS A 540 39.78 -32.27 10.10
C LYS A 540 41.23 -32.76 10.10
N THR A 541 41.72 -33.15 11.27
CA THR A 541 43.12 -33.49 11.55
C THR A 541 43.26 -34.82 12.30
N ARG A 542 44.51 -35.30 12.42
CA ARG A 542 44.90 -36.44 13.25
C ARG A 542 46.18 -36.13 14.04
N PRO A 543 46.34 -36.64 15.27
CA PRO A 543 47.49 -36.33 16.10
C PRO A 543 48.74 -37.08 15.62
N ILE A 544 49.91 -36.44 15.78
CA ILE A 544 51.24 -37.02 15.51
C ILE A 544 52.22 -36.87 16.68
N GLY A 545 51.89 -36.06 17.68
CA GLY A 545 52.66 -35.86 18.91
C GLY A 545 52.09 -34.73 19.75
N VAL A 546 52.77 -34.36 20.81
CA VAL A 546 52.42 -33.21 21.66
C VAL A 546 53.69 -32.44 22.02
N VAL A 547 53.60 -31.12 22.01
CA VAL A 547 54.65 -30.23 22.51
C VAL A 547 54.37 -29.96 23.98
N VAL A 548 55.34 -30.29 24.84
CA VAL A 548 55.24 -30.05 26.28
C VAL A 548 56.14 -28.87 26.62
N MET A 549 55.57 -27.85 27.26
CA MET A 549 56.29 -26.66 27.69
C MET A 549 55.84 -26.21 29.08
N GLU A 550 56.66 -25.36 29.70
CA GLU A 550 56.38 -24.73 30.97
C GLU A 550 56.50 -23.22 30.80
N ASP A 551 55.53 -22.47 31.31
CA ASP A 551 55.51 -21.01 31.32
C ASP A 551 55.19 -20.44 32.70
N GLU A 552 54.99 -19.12 32.79
CA GLU A 552 54.69 -18.44 34.04
C GLU A 552 53.40 -18.92 34.76
N LYS A 553 52.51 -19.65 34.06
CA LYS A 553 51.25 -20.20 34.60
C LYS A 553 51.31 -21.70 34.87
N GLY A 554 52.40 -22.37 34.53
CA GLY A 554 52.63 -23.80 34.80
C GLY A 554 52.86 -24.62 33.53
N TRP A 555 52.45 -25.88 33.55
CA TRP A 555 52.62 -26.82 32.44
C TRP A 555 51.56 -26.58 31.35
N ASP A 556 52.01 -26.49 30.11
CA ASP A 556 51.19 -26.26 28.91
C ASP A 556 51.50 -27.34 27.85
N GLU A 557 50.44 -27.95 27.31
CA GLU A 557 50.49 -29.07 26.39
C GLU A 557 49.77 -28.68 25.09
N LYS A 558 50.50 -28.68 23.96
CA LYS A 558 49.92 -28.34 22.63
C LYS A 558 49.96 -29.52 21.69
N ILE A 559 48.79 -29.95 21.22
CA ILE A 559 48.64 -31.11 20.35
C ILE A 559 49.24 -30.79 18.98
N LEU A 560 50.21 -31.58 18.53
CA LEU A 560 50.76 -31.48 17.18
C LEU A 560 49.98 -32.42 16.25
N CYS A 561 49.37 -31.87 15.22
CA CYS A 561 48.51 -32.62 14.30
C CYS A 561 48.72 -32.26 12.82
N VAL A 562 48.30 -33.16 11.94
CA VAL A 562 48.32 -32.99 10.48
C VAL A 562 46.93 -33.24 9.89
N PRO A 563 46.60 -32.68 8.73
CA PRO A 563 45.32 -32.94 8.06
C PRO A 563 45.10 -34.44 7.78
N VAL A 564 43.84 -34.87 7.81
CA VAL A 564 43.49 -36.24 7.38
C VAL A 564 43.58 -36.36 5.84
N LYS A 565 43.73 -37.60 5.35
CA LYS A 565 43.86 -37.92 3.91
C LYS A 565 42.78 -37.29 3.02
N LYS A 566 41.55 -37.17 3.54
CA LYS A 566 40.41 -36.54 2.81
C LYS A 566 40.64 -35.06 2.52
N VAL A 567 41.37 -34.36 3.38
CA VAL A 567 41.70 -32.94 3.21
C VAL A 567 42.89 -32.80 2.26
N THR A 568 43.96 -33.57 2.48
CA THR A 568 45.11 -33.63 1.59
C THR A 568 45.91 -34.91 1.81
N CYS A 569 46.47 -35.47 0.73
CA CYS A 569 47.32 -36.65 0.78
C CYS A 569 48.80 -36.34 1.13
N LEU A 570 49.19 -35.06 1.17
CA LEU A 570 50.58 -34.64 1.40
C LEU A 570 51.16 -35.18 2.73
N TYR A 571 50.32 -35.37 3.74
CA TYR A 571 50.72 -35.77 5.08
C TYR A 571 50.50 -37.26 5.37
N ASP A 572 50.13 -38.08 4.37
CA ASP A 572 49.78 -39.50 4.57
C ASP A 572 50.91 -40.30 5.23
N ASN A 573 52.17 -39.99 4.90
CA ASN A 573 53.37 -40.68 5.38
C ASN A 573 53.84 -40.21 6.77
N ILE A 574 53.31 -39.10 7.30
CA ILE A 574 53.75 -38.52 8.58
C ILE A 574 52.95 -39.16 9.72
N LYS A 575 53.50 -40.14 10.43
CA LYS A 575 52.79 -40.89 11.50
C LYS A 575 53.17 -40.41 12.90
N SER A 576 54.40 -39.96 13.07
CA SER A 576 54.96 -39.37 14.30
C SER A 576 55.49 -37.97 14.01
N TYR A 577 55.63 -37.14 15.05
CA TYR A 577 56.35 -35.85 14.95
C TYR A 577 57.78 -36.04 14.42
N LYS A 578 58.40 -37.20 14.67
CA LYS A 578 59.74 -37.56 14.18
C LYS A 578 59.82 -37.69 12.65
N ASP A 579 58.67 -37.85 11.98
CA ASP A 579 58.60 -37.91 10.52
C ASP A 579 58.53 -36.51 9.87
N LEU A 580 58.42 -35.44 10.68
CA LEU A 580 58.51 -34.07 10.18
C LEU A 580 59.97 -33.70 9.89
N PRO A 581 60.23 -32.75 8.97
CA PRO A 581 61.56 -32.21 8.77
C PRO A 581 62.14 -31.67 10.09
N GLU A 582 63.39 -32.03 10.41
CA GLU A 582 64.04 -31.63 11.67
C GLU A 582 64.04 -30.10 11.85
N LEU A 583 64.21 -29.36 10.76
CA LEU A 583 64.14 -27.90 10.77
C LEU A 583 62.76 -27.38 11.21
N LYS A 584 61.67 -28.07 10.83
CA LYS A 584 60.31 -27.68 11.23
C LYS A 584 60.11 -27.81 12.74
N ILE A 585 60.61 -28.89 13.33
CA ILE A 585 60.59 -29.10 14.78
C ILE A 585 61.38 -27.99 15.48
N LYS A 586 62.59 -27.68 15.00
CA LYS A 586 63.42 -26.59 15.54
C LYS A 586 62.74 -25.22 15.41
N GLN A 587 62.03 -24.96 14.31
CA GLN A 587 61.26 -23.72 14.13
C GLN A 587 60.12 -23.59 15.16
N ILE A 588 59.42 -24.69 15.46
CA ILE A 588 58.37 -24.71 16.49
C ILE A 588 58.97 -24.42 17.87
N ILE A 589 60.06 -25.10 18.24
CA ILE A 589 60.77 -24.86 19.51
C ILE A 589 61.21 -23.40 19.61
N HIS A 590 61.92 -22.92 18.58
CA HIS A 590 62.43 -21.57 18.54
C HIS A 590 61.34 -20.51 18.67
N PHE A 591 60.18 -20.72 18.02
CA PHE A 591 59.05 -19.80 18.16
C PHE A 591 58.58 -19.72 19.62
N PHE A 592 58.27 -20.86 20.26
CA PHE A 592 57.73 -20.86 21.62
C PHE A 592 58.73 -20.39 22.68
N GLU A 593 60.02 -20.65 22.51
CA GLU A 593 61.05 -20.17 23.44
C GLU A 593 61.33 -18.66 23.31
N LYS A 594 60.90 -18.02 22.21
CA LYS A 594 61.32 -16.65 21.87
C LYS A 594 60.20 -15.64 21.68
N TYR A 595 58.97 -16.07 21.42
CA TYR A 595 57.89 -15.14 21.11
C TYR A 595 57.54 -14.18 22.27
N LYS A 596 57.87 -14.53 23.52
CA LYS A 596 57.67 -13.71 24.73
C LYS A 596 58.94 -12.94 25.18
N ASP A 597 60.09 -13.05 24.51
CA ASP A 597 61.38 -12.50 24.98
C ASP A 597 61.37 -10.99 25.26
N LEU A 598 60.54 -10.22 24.55
CA LEU A 598 60.42 -8.76 24.71
C LEU A 598 59.29 -8.34 25.68
N GLU A 599 58.55 -9.29 26.25
CA GLU A 599 57.46 -9.03 27.19
C GLU A 599 57.98 -9.17 28.63
N GLU A 600 57.95 -8.08 29.41
CA GLU A 600 58.52 -8.05 30.76
C GLU A 600 57.84 -9.09 31.69
N GLY A 601 58.65 -9.92 32.35
CA GLY A 601 58.18 -10.94 33.30
C GLY A 601 57.62 -12.22 32.70
N LYS A 602 57.61 -12.37 31.37
CA LYS A 602 57.12 -13.59 30.69
C LYS A 602 58.26 -14.46 30.19
N TRP A 603 58.08 -15.78 30.28
CA TRP A 603 59.05 -16.75 29.80
C TRP A 603 58.36 -18.05 29.42
N VAL A 604 58.96 -18.80 28.50
CA VAL A 604 58.49 -20.14 28.13
C VAL A 604 59.71 -21.01 27.91
N LYS A 605 59.64 -22.24 28.41
CA LYS A 605 60.67 -23.25 28.21
C LYS A 605 60.03 -24.50 27.61
N VAL A 606 60.52 -24.92 26.44
CA VAL A 606 60.04 -26.14 25.79
C VAL A 606 60.77 -27.34 26.39
N SER A 607 60.03 -28.23 27.06
CA SER A 607 60.57 -29.45 27.67
C SER A 607 60.86 -30.52 26.63
N GLY A 608 60.10 -30.54 25.53
CA GLY A 608 60.32 -31.43 24.40
C GLY A 608 59.04 -31.83 23.67
N PHE A 609 59.15 -32.85 22.83
CA PHE A 609 58.03 -33.46 22.13
C PHE A 609 57.80 -34.89 22.63
N GLU A 610 56.55 -35.23 22.92
CA GLU A 610 56.15 -36.60 23.19
C GLU A 610 55.45 -37.25 22.00
N ASP A 611 55.43 -38.58 21.99
CA ASP A 611 54.91 -39.38 20.88
C ASP A 611 53.37 -39.31 20.79
N LYS A 612 52.84 -39.81 19.68
CA LYS A 612 51.41 -39.75 19.34
C LYS A 612 50.51 -40.38 20.41
N GLU A 613 50.98 -41.43 21.08
CA GLU A 613 50.24 -42.13 22.13
C GLU A 613 49.91 -41.18 23.30
N LYS A 614 50.85 -40.31 23.66
CA LYS A 614 50.60 -39.29 24.69
C LYS A 614 49.56 -38.27 24.25
N ALA A 615 49.66 -37.79 23.01
CA ALA A 615 48.67 -36.86 22.46
C ALA A 615 47.25 -37.45 22.49
N ILE A 616 47.11 -38.74 22.18
CA ILE A 616 45.84 -39.47 22.26
C ILE A 616 45.32 -39.53 23.70
N GLU A 617 46.19 -39.81 24.68
CA GLU A 617 45.84 -39.83 26.10
C GLU A 617 45.28 -38.47 26.55
N ILE A 618 45.98 -37.38 26.24
CA ILE A 618 45.60 -36.00 26.60
C ILE A 618 44.24 -35.63 25.99
N ILE A 619 44.04 -35.89 24.69
CA ILE A 619 42.76 -35.63 24.01
C ILE A 619 41.63 -36.42 24.66
N THR A 620 41.88 -37.69 25.01
CA THR A 620 40.87 -38.55 25.64
C THR A 620 40.47 -38.04 27.02
N GLU A 621 41.45 -37.60 27.82
CA GLU A 621 41.20 -37.00 29.14
C GLU A 621 40.41 -35.70 28.99
N ALA A 622 40.77 -34.82 28.06
CA ALA A 622 40.08 -33.55 27.87
C ALA A 622 38.65 -33.71 27.34
N ILE A 623 38.37 -34.71 26.50
CA ILE A 623 37.00 -35.07 26.09
C ILE A 623 36.17 -35.51 27.30
N LYS A 624 36.78 -36.27 28.21
CA LYS A 624 36.10 -36.73 29.42
C LYS A 624 35.79 -35.55 30.34
N ASN A 625 36.73 -34.64 30.53
CA ASN A 625 36.58 -33.44 31.35
C ASN A 625 35.52 -32.47 30.79
N TYR A 626 35.38 -32.35 29.47
CA TYR A 626 34.33 -31.54 28.86
C TYR A 626 32.91 -32.12 29.09
N LYS A 627 32.81 -33.44 29.29
CA LYS A 627 31.53 -34.14 29.49
C LYS A 627 31.11 -34.27 30.96
N SER A 628 32.06 -34.19 31.88
CA SER A 628 31.81 -34.16 33.34
C SER A 628 31.36 -32.79 33.78
#